data_AF-A0A9D8QZG4-F1
#
_entry.id   AF-A0A9D8QZG4-F1
#
_cell.length_a   1.000
_cell.length_b   1.000
_cell.length_c   1.000
_cell.angle_alpha   90.00
_cell.angle_beta   90.00
_cell.angle_gamma   90.00
#
_symmetry.space_group_name_H-M   'P 1'
#
loop_
_entity.id
_entity.type
_entity.pdbx_description
1 polymer ?
#
loop_
_entity_poly.entity_id
_entity_poly.type
_entity_poly.pdbx_seq_one_letter_code
_entity_poly.pdbx_strand_id
1 'polypeptide(L)'
;CLWKEGTKEERDKKTEEFLSGLEVGTPVVLAAEPDNPKDCNAIAVYIDYTRLMGYIPCEKCEELKPLLDEQGLLNATISRHDGHVTAWIEVPSIPESPCPSPRTKRVLPESPLPQGVSLGFSAEERALQVVASLLAKAPVSIDSIGEFIEMAERYMPLSRLSISREDALWRDHILKQFRKACKLKLPEEQSERLKQLYDELNTTIGDFRVRYEPWKLKVFEGQLAGLRAQAGEEDGLFERFERFAAQSKEDKQTIIGRLACWLKAMPKAELCDFHDHSQLVERLNYLGVSRRELYDVYAALLLLERYQGKSCEDLVDKLKPIFYGDELEARAFLTKIQGMKPKEITHLVNQLVRERKISKLSCRRDLWKVLHDNGLYDRSESNWNMQVI
;
A
#
# COMPACT_ATOMS: atom_id res chain seq x y z
N CYS A 1 13.15 -2.65 14.46
CA CYS A 1 14.52 -2.79 15.00
C CYS A 1 15.50 -2.75 13.85
N LEU A 2 16.63 -2.06 14.03
CA LEU A 2 17.73 -1.93 13.06
C LEU A 2 18.20 -3.29 12.51
N TRP A 3 18.03 -4.36 13.30
CA TRP A 3 18.52 -5.69 12.99
C TRP A 3 17.37 -6.69 12.92
N LYS A 4 16.99 -7.08 11.70
CA LYS A 4 16.02 -8.16 11.46
C LYS A 4 16.68 -9.53 11.27
N GLU A 5 17.96 -9.56 10.92
CA GLU A 5 18.69 -10.78 10.56
C GLU A 5 19.78 -11.12 11.60
N GLY A 6 20.00 -12.42 11.80
CA GLY A 6 20.98 -12.97 12.72
C GLY A 6 20.39 -13.61 13.98
N THR A 7 21.23 -14.31 14.73
CA THR A 7 20.85 -14.86 16.04
C THR A 7 20.52 -13.75 17.04
N LYS A 8 19.89 -14.07 18.17
CA LYS A 8 19.62 -13.07 19.22
C LYS A 8 20.92 -12.39 19.68
N GLU A 9 21.96 -13.18 19.92
CA GLU A 9 23.28 -12.69 20.35
C GLU A 9 23.93 -11.76 19.32
N GLU A 10 23.81 -12.07 18.02
CA GLU A 10 24.31 -11.20 16.95
C GLU A 10 23.56 -9.88 16.87
N ARG A 11 22.24 -9.89 17.08
CA ARG A 11 21.42 -8.67 17.08
C ARG A 11 21.69 -7.81 18.31
N ASP A 12 21.86 -8.45 19.46
CA ASP A 12 22.20 -7.76 20.71
C ASP A 12 23.58 -7.10 20.56
N LYS A 13 24.59 -7.82 20.07
CA LYS A 13 25.93 -7.26 19.82
C LYS A 13 25.93 -6.10 18.84
N LYS A 14 25.20 -6.19 17.72
CA LYS A 14 25.06 -5.07 16.77
C LYS A 14 24.34 -3.87 17.38
N THR A 15 23.42 -4.10 18.31
CA THR A 15 22.73 -3.04 19.05
C THR A 15 23.67 -2.36 20.04
N GLU A 16 24.49 -3.13 20.76
CA GLU A 16 25.53 -2.61 21.64
C GLU A 16 26.55 -1.77 20.87
N GLU A 17 27.07 -2.29 19.75
CA GLU A 17 28.01 -1.55 18.89
C GLU A 17 27.40 -0.22 18.40
N PHE A 18 26.13 -0.24 17.96
CA PHE A 18 25.43 0.97 17.52
C PHE A 18 25.21 1.96 18.67
N LEU A 19 24.70 1.51 19.82
CA LEU A 19 24.43 2.38 20.97
C LEU A 19 25.71 2.91 21.61
N SER A 20 26.81 2.17 21.55
CA SER A 20 28.11 2.63 22.04
C SER A 20 28.69 3.80 21.24
N GLY A 21 28.32 3.93 19.97
CA GLY A 21 28.69 5.05 19.10
C GLY A 21 27.66 6.18 19.07
N LEU A 22 26.57 6.09 19.82
CA LEU A 22 25.51 7.10 19.85
C LEU A 22 25.86 8.18 20.87
N GLU A 23 26.02 9.42 20.42
CA GLU A 23 26.38 10.53 21.31
C GLU A 23 25.15 11.17 21.99
N VAL A 24 25.34 11.68 23.20
CA VAL A 24 24.32 12.50 23.85
C VAL A 24 24.16 13.80 23.06
N GLY A 25 22.92 14.18 22.78
CA GLY A 25 22.57 15.31 21.94
C GLY A 25 22.31 14.95 20.48
N THR A 26 22.54 13.70 20.05
CA THR A 26 22.21 13.26 18.68
C THR A 26 20.73 13.50 18.37
N PRO A 27 20.40 14.17 17.25
CA PRO A 27 19.02 14.43 16.87
C PRO A 27 18.31 13.15 16.42
N VAL A 28 17.07 12.99 16.86
CA VAL A 28 16.18 11.90 16.48
C VAL A 28 14.78 12.42 16.19
N VAL A 29 13.99 11.63 15.49
CA VAL A 29 12.62 11.98 15.11
C VAL A 29 11.67 10.90 15.61
N LEU A 30 10.68 11.30 16.38
CA LEU A 30 9.56 10.46 16.75
C LEU A 30 8.49 10.55 15.67
N ALA A 31 7.95 9.43 15.23
CA ALA A 31 6.93 9.35 14.19
C ALA A 31 5.79 8.42 14.61
N ALA A 32 4.57 8.91 14.62
CA ALA A 32 3.39 8.08 14.79
C ALA A 32 3.18 7.15 13.59
N GLU A 33 2.86 5.89 13.88
CA GLU A 33 2.54 4.88 12.88
C GLU A 33 1.11 4.35 13.07
N PRO A 34 0.07 5.15 12.73
CA PRO A 34 -1.32 4.73 12.90
C PRO A 34 -1.67 3.46 12.09
N ASP A 35 -0.89 3.18 11.04
CA ASP A 35 -1.03 2.02 10.16
C ASP A 35 -0.20 0.81 10.60
N ASN A 36 0.41 0.86 11.79
CA ASN A 36 1.16 -0.26 12.33
C ASN A 36 0.22 -1.46 12.60
N PRO A 37 0.52 -2.66 12.07
CA PRO A 37 -0.38 -3.81 12.16
C PRO A 37 -0.51 -4.39 13.56
N LYS A 38 0.38 -4.02 14.50
CA LYS A 38 0.40 -4.54 15.88
C LYS A 38 -0.20 -3.55 16.88
N ASP A 39 0.09 -2.27 16.73
CA ASP A 39 -0.40 -1.21 17.62
C ASP A 39 -0.61 0.09 16.84
N CYS A 40 -1.87 0.52 16.68
CA CYS A 40 -2.22 1.77 15.98
C CYS A 40 -1.78 3.04 16.73
N ASN A 41 -1.25 2.91 17.94
CA ASN A 41 -0.68 3.99 18.74
C ASN A 41 0.85 3.97 18.76
N ALA A 42 1.49 3.09 17.97
CA ALA A 42 2.93 2.97 17.94
C ALA A 42 3.59 4.29 17.54
N ILE A 43 4.63 4.67 18.29
CA ILE A 43 5.51 5.79 17.96
C ILE A 43 6.90 5.21 17.72
N ALA A 44 7.36 5.31 16.48
CA ALA A 44 8.68 4.87 16.04
C ALA A 44 9.72 5.98 16.24
N VAL A 45 10.97 5.58 16.47
CA VAL A 45 12.11 6.50 16.64
C VAL A 45 13.07 6.33 15.47
N TYR A 46 13.36 7.43 14.79
CA TYR A 46 14.24 7.48 13.63
C TYR A 46 15.52 8.29 13.92
N ILE A 47 16.64 7.77 13.46
CA ILE A 47 17.93 8.47 13.38
C ILE A 47 18.27 8.71 11.89
N ASP A 48 19.00 9.79 11.60
CA ASP A 48 19.34 10.21 10.23
C ASP A 48 18.12 10.27 9.29
N TYR A 49 16.95 10.59 9.86
CA TYR A 49 15.64 10.70 9.21
C TYR A 49 15.07 9.42 8.58
N THR A 50 15.87 8.37 8.42
CA THR A 50 15.56 7.21 7.58
C THR A 50 15.75 5.87 8.28
N ARG A 51 16.55 5.82 9.35
CA ARG A 51 16.88 4.58 10.05
C ARG A 51 16.03 4.40 11.30
N LEU A 52 15.21 3.35 11.32
CA LEU A 52 14.38 3.00 12.47
C LEU A 52 15.26 2.45 13.61
N MET A 53 15.44 3.24 14.66
CA MET A 53 16.16 2.87 15.87
C MET A 53 15.33 1.91 16.73
N GLY A 54 14.06 2.23 16.97
CA GLY A 54 13.19 1.48 17.86
C GLY A 54 11.79 2.05 17.97
N TYR A 55 11.06 1.63 19.00
CA TYR A 55 9.71 2.12 19.31
C TYR A 55 9.65 2.61 20.74
N ILE A 56 8.81 3.62 20.98
CA ILE A 56 8.44 4.04 22.32
C ILE A 56 7.56 2.95 22.96
N PRO A 57 7.76 2.63 24.25
CA PRO A 57 6.87 1.73 24.98
C PRO A 57 5.42 2.22 24.96
N CYS A 58 4.48 1.28 24.76
CA CYS A 58 3.06 1.57 24.57
C CYS A 58 2.46 2.44 25.69
N GLU A 59 2.88 2.25 26.94
CA GLU A 59 2.41 3.07 28.08
C GLU A 59 2.76 4.56 27.97
N LYS A 60 3.79 4.94 27.19
CA LYS A 60 4.20 6.34 27.00
C LYS A 60 3.68 6.96 25.72
N CYS A 61 3.14 6.16 24.79
CA CYS A 61 2.64 6.68 23.53
C CYS A 61 1.45 7.65 23.73
N GLU A 62 0.57 7.37 24.69
CA GLU A 62 -0.57 8.24 25.03
C GLU A 62 -0.12 9.65 25.46
N GLU A 63 0.97 9.75 26.24
CA GLU A 63 1.51 11.03 26.72
C GLU A 63 2.20 11.84 25.61
N LEU A 64 2.80 11.15 24.63
CA LEU A 64 3.53 11.79 23.54
C LEU A 64 2.65 12.20 22.35
N LYS A 65 1.53 11.52 22.13
CA LYS A 65 0.62 11.80 20.99
C LYS A 65 0.24 13.29 20.88
N PRO A 66 -0.12 14.01 21.96
CA PRO A 66 -0.47 15.43 21.86
C PRO A 66 0.71 16.34 21.52
N LEU A 67 1.94 15.83 21.59
CA LEU A 67 3.16 16.60 21.30
C LEU A 67 3.57 16.49 19.83
N LEU A 68 3.01 15.53 19.10
CA LEU A 68 3.28 15.35 17.69
C LEU A 68 2.67 16.50 16.87
N ASP A 69 3.35 16.88 15.80
CA ASP A 69 2.88 17.87 14.86
C ASP A 69 1.72 17.33 13.98
N GLU A 70 1.21 18.17 13.08
CA GLU A 70 0.10 17.82 12.17
C GLU A 70 0.39 16.59 11.28
N GLN A 71 1.66 16.22 11.09
CA GLN A 71 2.10 15.07 10.30
C GLN A 71 2.43 13.85 11.19
N GLY A 72 2.21 13.96 12.50
CA GLY A 72 2.51 12.91 13.47
C GLY A 72 4.00 12.83 13.80
N LEU A 73 4.77 13.91 13.64
CA LEU A 73 6.21 13.94 13.87
C LEU A 73 6.58 14.82 15.07
N LEU A 74 7.67 14.46 15.74
CA LEU A 74 8.25 15.28 16.81
C LEU A 74 9.77 15.16 16.80
N ASN A 75 10.46 16.30 16.68
CA ASN A 75 11.91 16.36 16.81
C ASN A 75 12.31 16.22 18.27
N ALA A 76 13.36 15.45 18.51
CA ALA A 76 13.85 15.18 19.85
C ALA A 76 15.37 14.90 19.82
N THR A 77 15.99 14.74 20.99
CA THR A 77 17.43 14.44 21.09
C THR A 77 17.68 13.32 22.07
N ILE A 78 18.78 12.59 21.87
CA ILE A 78 19.23 11.58 22.83
C ILE A 78 19.74 12.28 24.09
N SER A 79 19.13 12.02 25.25
CA SER A 79 19.55 12.62 26.53
C SER A 79 20.51 11.72 27.31
N ARG A 80 20.37 10.40 27.17
CA ARG A 80 21.28 9.40 27.72
C ARG A 80 21.05 8.06 27.02
N HIS A 81 22.01 7.16 27.09
CA HIS A 81 21.86 5.76 26.70
C HIS A 81 22.65 4.88 27.66
N ASP A 82 22.25 3.62 27.83
CA ASP A 82 22.92 2.66 28.71
C ASP A 82 24.04 1.88 27.98
N GLY A 83 24.21 2.12 26.68
CA GLY A 83 25.19 1.42 25.83
C GLY A 83 24.79 0.00 25.45
N HIS A 84 23.61 -0.47 25.89
CA HIS A 84 23.19 -1.86 25.73
C HIS A 84 21.85 -2.01 25.02
N VAL A 85 20.79 -1.40 25.55
CA VAL A 85 19.40 -1.67 25.11
C VAL A 85 18.54 -0.41 25.09
N THR A 86 18.82 0.56 25.95
CA THR A 86 17.91 1.68 26.20
C THR A 86 18.56 3.02 25.88
N ALA A 87 17.85 3.82 25.10
CA ALA A 87 18.12 5.24 24.95
C ALA A 87 16.95 6.05 25.52
N TRP A 88 17.27 7.15 26.18
CA TRP A 88 16.30 8.12 26.65
C TRP A 88 16.34 9.33 25.74
N ILE A 89 15.17 9.89 25.51
CA ILE A 89 14.95 10.96 24.55
C ILE A 89 14.43 12.16 25.32
N GLU A 90 15.00 13.32 25.06
CA GLU A 90 14.52 14.60 25.55
C GLU A 90 13.74 15.30 24.43
N VAL A 91 12.53 15.74 24.77
CA VAL A 91 11.61 16.41 23.86
C VAL A 91 11.58 17.90 24.25
N PRO A 92 11.83 18.83 23.32
CA PRO A 92 11.79 20.25 23.61
C PRO A 92 10.39 20.71 24.06
N SER A 93 10.34 21.77 24.87
CA SER A 93 9.09 22.36 25.35
C SER A 93 8.22 22.88 24.19
N ILE A 94 6.92 22.56 24.25
CA ILE A 94 5.93 22.58 23.15
C ILE A 94 5.64 24.00 22.64
N PRO A 95 5.54 24.25 21.32
CA PRO A 95 4.77 25.37 20.78
C PRO A 95 3.26 25.14 20.99
N GLU A 96 2.54 26.16 21.43
CA GLU A 96 1.09 26.11 21.68
C GLU A 96 0.31 25.66 20.43
N SER A 97 -0.11 24.39 20.41
CA SER A 97 -1.43 23.88 20.03
C SER A 97 -1.33 22.53 19.29
N PRO A 98 -1.85 21.42 19.85
CA PRO A 98 -2.11 20.22 19.07
C PRO A 98 -3.38 20.42 18.26
N CYS A 99 -3.26 20.45 16.93
CA CYS A 99 -4.40 20.31 16.03
C CYS A 99 -4.45 18.88 15.48
N PRO A 100 -5.60 18.18 15.57
CA PRO A 100 -5.74 16.88 14.96
C PRO A 100 -5.61 17.02 13.43
N SER A 101 -4.83 16.12 12.83
CA SER A 101 -4.64 16.09 11.38
C SER A 101 -5.99 15.95 10.66
N PRO A 102 -6.22 16.68 9.56
CA PRO A 102 -7.30 16.34 8.66
C PRO A 102 -6.93 15.01 8.00
N ARG A 103 -7.54 13.91 8.47
CA ARG A 103 -7.46 12.62 7.78
C ARG A 103 -7.84 12.87 6.32
N THR A 104 -6.93 12.56 5.39
CA THR A 104 -7.25 12.61 3.96
C THR A 104 -8.52 11.81 3.75
N LYS A 105 -9.57 12.45 3.25
CA LYS A 105 -10.86 11.78 3.06
C LYS A 105 -10.64 10.62 2.11
N ARG A 106 -10.91 9.39 2.58
CA ARG A 106 -10.81 8.16 1.80
C ARG A 106 -11.61 8.34 0.50
N VAL A 107 -10.99 8.01 -0.64
CA VAL A 107 -11.56 8.13 -1.98
C VAL A 107 -12.09 6.79 -2.49
N LEU A 108 -11.54 5.69 -2.02
CA LEU A 108 -11.99 4.33 -2.28
C LEU A 108 -13.09 3.91 -1.28
N PRO A 109 -13.99 2.97 -1.66
CA PRO A 109 -14.93 2.32 -0.74
C PRO A 109 -14.18 1.45 0.27
N GLU A 110 -14.64 1.35 1.52
CA GLU A 110 -13.96 0.58 2.58
C GLU A 110 -13.55 -0.82 2.12
N SER A 111 -12.34 -1.23 2.49
CA SER A 111 -11.84 -2.56 2.19
C SER A 111 -12.72 -3.62 2.85
N PRO A 112 -13.05 -4.73 2.18
CA PRO A 112 -13.80 -5.81 2.79
C PRO A 112 -12.94 -6.61 3.79
N LEU A 113 -11.63 -6.34 3.90
CA LEU A 113 -10.75 -6.92 4.92
C LEU A 113 -10.89 -6.16 6.24
N PRO A 114 -10.91 -6.86 7.39
CA PRO A 114 -10.81 -6.21 8.69
C PRO A 114 -9.43 -5.59 8.88
N GLN A 115 -9.32 -4.62 9.79
CA GLN A 115 -8.07 -3.91 10.07
C GLN A 115 -6.90 -4.85 10.44
N GLY A 116 -7.19 -5.95 11.16
CA GLY A 116 -6.20 -6.98 11.51
C GLY A 116 -5.69 -7.83 10.34
N VAL A 117 -6.30 -7.73 9.15
CA VAL A 117 -5.84 -8.38 7.92
C VAL A 117 -5.43 -7.31 6.93
N SER A 118 -4.29 -6.69 7.21
CA SER A 118 -3.73 -5.66 6.36
C SER A 118 -2.23 -5.80 6.17
N LEU A 119 -1.71 -5.14 5.13
CA LEU A 119 -0.28 -4.93 4.95
C LEU A 119 0.13 -3.69 5.74
N GLY A 120 1.25 -3.77 6.47
CA GLY A 120 1.90 -2.61 7.07
C GLY A 120 2.92 -2.02 6.10
N PHE A 121 3.17 -0.71 6.19
CA PHE A 121 4.14 -0.04 5.32
C PHE A 121 5.54 -0.64 5.44
N SER A 122 6.26 -0.73 4.31
CA SER A 122 7.66 -1.13 4.29
C SER A 122 8.54 -0.19 5.12
N ALA A 123 9.74 -0.65 5.47
CA ALA A 123 10.70 0.18 6.18
C ALA A 123 11.09 1.42 5.35
N GLU A 124 11.27 1.28 4.04
CA GLU A 124 11.60 2.41 3.17
C GLU A 124 10.45 3.41 3.04
N GLU A 125 9.19 2.96 3.01
CA GLU A 125 8.04 3.88 2.93
C GLU A 125 7.79 4.65 4.22
N ARG A 126 8.06 4.03 5.37
CA ARG A 126 8.04 4.76 6.65
C ARG A 126 9.17 5.78 6.72
N ALA A 127 10.37 5.40 6.28
CA ALA A 127 11.50 6.33 6.16
C ALA A 127 11.17 7.50 5.20
N LEU A 128 10.56 7.20 4.05
CA LEU A 128 10.08 8.19 3.08
C LEU A 128 9.12 9.18 3.75
N GLN A 129 8.14 8.70 4.51
CA GLN A 129 7.18 9.57 5.20
C GLN A 129 7.87 10.55 6.15
N VAL A 130 8.83 10.06 6.95
CA VAL A 130 9.56 10.87 7.91
C VAL A 130 10.40 11.93 7.19
N VAL A 131 11.31 11.51 6.30
CA VAL A 131 12.24 12.44 5.66
C VAL A 131 11.52 13.42 4.71
N ALA A 132 10.48 12.99 4.00
CA ALA A 132 9.74 13.88 3.08
C ALA A 132 8.93 14.95 3.84
N SER A 133 8.33 14.57 4.96
CA SER A 133 7.56 15.49 5.82
C SER A 133 8.45 16.57 6.43
N LEU A 134 9.61 16.18 6.95
CA LEU A 134 10.62 17.11 7.48
C LEU A 134 11.17 18.01 6.37
N LEU A 135 11.58 17.43 5.24
CA LEU A 135 12.18 18.18 4.14
C LEU A 135 11.21 19.18 3.51
N ALA A 136 9.92 18.83 3.44
CA ALA A 136 8.88 19.74 2.94
C ALA A 136 8.70 20.99 3.82
N LYS A 137 8.97 20.87 5.12
CA LYS A 137 8.87 21.93 6.13
C LYS A 137 10.21 22.59 6.49
N ALA A 138 11.32 22.01 6.06
CA ALA A 138 12.66 22.45 6.45
C ALA A 138 12.86 23.95 6.16
N PRO A 139 13.42 24.71 7.11
CA PRO A 139 13.77 26.11 6.87
C PRO A 139 14.85 26.18 5.79
N VAL A 140 14.71 27.14 4.88
CA VAL A 140 15.66 27.38 3.80
C VAL A 140 16.30 28.74 4.00
N SER A 141 17.47 28.74 4.65
CA SER A 141 18.34 29.90 4.84
C SER A 141 19.79 29.53 4.53
N ILE A 142 20.71 30.50 4.56
CA ILE A 142 22.15 30.24 4.39
C ILE A 142 22.66 29.34 5.52
N ASP A 143 22.15 29.53 6.75
CA ASP A 143 22.62 28.78 7.92
C ASP A 143 22.08 27.34 7.96
N SER A 144 20.87 27.10 7.45
CA SER A 144 20.23 25.77 7.45
C SER A 144 20.49 24.95 6.19
N ILE A 145 21.25 25.48 5.22
CA ILE A 145 21.37 24.87 3.90
C ILE A 145 22.12 23.53 3.91
N GLY A 146 23.09 23.37 4.81
CA GLY A 146 23.86 22.13 4.92
C GLY A 146 22.97 20.97 5.32
N GLU A 147 22.17 21.16 6.37
CA GLU A 147 21.18 20.17 6.84
C GLU A 147 20.09 19.91 5.79
N PHE A 148 19.65 20.95 5.06
CA PHE A 148 18.71 20.79 3.95
C PHE A 148 19.27 19.90 2.84
N ILE A 149 20.54 20.09 2.44
CA ILE A 149 21.21 19.25 1.43
C ILE A 149 21.31 17.82 1.94
N GLU A 150 21.77 17.60 3.16
CA GLU A 150 21.91 16.26 3.73
C GLU A 150 20.57 15.52 3.76
N MET A 151 19.51 16.16 4.24
CA MET A 151 18.17 15.58 4.29
C MET A 151 17.63 15.28 2.88
N ALA A 152 17.91 16.17 1.91
CA ALA A 152 17.59 15.94 0.50
C ALA A 152 18.31 14.72 -0.08
N GLU A 153 19.59 14.51 0.23
CA GLU A 153 20.35 13.34 -0.21
C GLU A 153 19.78 12.04 0.34
N ARG A 154 19.31 12.04 1.59
CA ARG A 154 18.61 10.89 2.17
C ARG A 154 17.25 10.64 1.52
N TYR A 155 16.57 11.69 1.07
CA TYR A 155 15.28 11.61 0.40
C TYR A 155 15.36 11.11 -1.06
N MET A 156 16.40 11.49 -1.82
CA MET A 156 16.45 11.20 -3.26
C MET A 156 16.23 9.73 -3.64
N PRO A 157 16.88 8.74 -2.98
CA PRO A 157 16.65 7.32 -3.28
C PRO A 157 15.21 6.87 -3.02
N LEU A 158 14.49 7.56 -2.13
CA LEU A 158 13.14 7.23 -1.71
C LEU A 158 12.06 7.96 -2.54
N SER A 159 12.44 9.00 -3.28
CA SER A 159 11.52 9.88 -4.02
C SER A 159 10.65 9.16 -5.07
N ARG A 160 11.11 7.99 -5.54
CA ARG A 160 10.46 7.12 -6.53
C ARG A 160 9.73 5.92 -5.95
N LEU A 161 9.64 5.78 -4.62
CA LEU A 161 9.12 4.55 -4.03
C LEU A 161 7.63 4.35 -4.20
N SER A 162 6.83 5.42 -4.27
CA SER A 162 5.38 5.30 -4.26
C SER A 162 4.66 6.27 -5.19
N ILE A 163 3.55 5.80 -5.73
CA ILE A 163 2.60 6.53 -6.59
C ILE A 163 1.48 7.21 -5.79
N SER A 164 1.51 7.16 -4.45
CA SER A 164 0.46 7.72 -3.61
C SER A 164 0.29 9.23 -3.80
N ARG A 165 -0.90 9.74 -3.47
CA ARG A 165 -1.18 11.17 -3.52
C ARG A 165 -0.34 11.96 -2.51
N GLU A 166 -0.13 11.44 -1.31
CA GLU A 166 0.73 12.09 -0.30
C GLU A 166 2.14 12.32 -0.85
N ASP A 167 2.72 11.29 -1.47
CA ASP A 167 4.06 11.36 -2.03
C ASP A 167 4.16 12.32 -3.22
N ALA A 168 3.12 12.39 -4.05
CA ALA A 168 3.04 13.38 -5.11
C ALA A 168 3.02 14.81 -4.56
N LEU A 169 2.26 15.05 -3.50
CA LEU A 169 2.22 16.35 -2.83
C LEU A 169 3.55 16.70 -2.17
N TRP A 170 4.20 15.76 -1.50
CA TRP A 170 5.53 16.02 -0.91
C TRP A 170 6.56 16.35 -1.98
N ARG A 171 6.63 15.58 -3.08
CA ARG A 171 7.53 15.90 -4.20
C ARG A 171 7.32 17.33 -4.69
N ASP A 172 6.08 17.75 -4.92
CA ASP A 172 5.76 19.11 -5.36
C ASP A 172 6.15 20.18 -4.32
N HIS A 173 5.98 19.93 -3.02
CA HIS A 173 6.37 20.86 -1.96
C HIS A 173 7.89 20.94 -1.81
N ILE A 174 8.59 19.81 -1.82
CA ILE A 174 10.05 19.72 -1.74
C ILE A 174 10.68 20.43 -2.95
N LEU A 175 10.14 20.24 -4.15
CA LEU A 175 10.59 20.98 -5.34
C LEU A 175 10.47 22.49 -5.16
N LYS A 176 9.41 22.98 -4.50
CA LYS A 176 9.27 24.41 -4.17
C LYS A 176 10.34 24.86 -3.17
N GLN A 177 10.72 24.03 -2.20
CA GLN A 177 11.81 24.35 -1.27
C GLN A 177 13.16 24.40 -2.01
N PHE A 178 13.46 23.45 -2.89
CA PHE A 178 14.64 23.53 -3.76
C PHE A 178 14.68 24.82 -4.58
N ARG A 179 13.55 25.23 -5.18
CA ARG A 179 13.50 26.51 -5.92
C ARG A 179 13.78 27.74 -5.06
N LYS A 180 13.51 27.68 -3.76
CA LYS A 180 13.93 28.74 -2.82
C LYS A 180 15.42 28.62 -2.50
N ALA A 181 15.89 27.41 -2.24
CA ALA A 181 17.28 27.11 -1.90
C ALA A 181 18.24 27.55 -3.02
N CYS A 182 17.93 27.24 -4.28
CA CYS A 182 18.73 27.63 -5.44
C CYS A 182 18.79 29.15 -5.70
N LYS A 183 18.02 29.98 -4.97
CA LYS A 183 18.10 31.44 -5.03
C LYS A 183 19.04 32.04 -3.99
N LEU A 184 19.51 31.23 -3.03
CA LEU A 184 20.44 31.68 -2.01
C LEU A 184 21.82 31.93 -2.63
N LYS A 185 22.55 32.90 -2.08
CA LYS A 185 23.94 33.17 -2.45
C LYS A 185 24.84 32.25 -1.64
N LEU A 186 25.15 31.09 -2.22
CA LEU A 186 25.90 30.01 -1.56
C LEU A 186 27.30 29.86 -2.17
N PRO A 187 28.24 29.20 -1.46
CA PRO A 187 29.46 28.69 -2.06
C PRO A 187 29.17 27.83 -3.30
N GLU A 188 30.11 27.82 -4.25
CA GLU A 188 29.97 27.15 -5.54
C GLU A 188 29.61 25.67 -5.38
N GLU A 189 30.32 24.94 -4.51
CA GLU A 189 30.09 23.53 -4.23
C GLU A 189 28.63 23.24 -3.78
N GLN A 190 28.12 24.00 -2.82
CA GLN A 190 26.74 23.83 -2.33
C GLN A 190 25.71 24.20 -3.39
N SER A 191 25.98 25.26 -4.17
CA SER A 191 25.11 25.70 -5.25
C SER A 191 25.02 24.64 -6.37
N GLU A 192 26.15 24.05 -6.75
CA GLU A 192 26.19 22.95 -7.73
C GLU A 192 25.45 21.73 -7.21
N ARG A 193 25.69 21.33 -5.96
CA ARG A 193 25.05 20.16 -5.37
C ARG A 193 23.53 20.33 -5.29
N LEU A 194 23.05 21.49 -4.86
CA LEU A 194 21.61 21.80 -4.85
C LEU A 194 20.99 21.75 -6.22
N LYS A 195 21.70 22.25 -7.24
CA LYS A 195 21.23 22.21 -8.62
C LYS A 195 21.11 20.79 -9.15
N GLN A 196 22.09 19.93 -8.88
CA GLN A 196 22.02 18.51 -9.23
C GLN A 196 20.80 17.83 -8.59
N LEU A 197 20.61 18.00 -7.27
CA LEU A 197 19.47 17.43 -6.54
C LEU A 197 18.13 17.99 -7.04
N TYR A 198 18.07 19.28 -7.37
CA TYR A 198 16.89 19.91 -7.97
C TYR A 198 16.57 19.30 -9.34
N ASP A 199 17.56 19.16 -10.21
CA ASP A 199 17.36 18.64 -11.56
C ASP A 199 16.94 17.15 -11.52
N GLU A 200 17.52 16.37 -10.61
CA GLU A 200 17.15 14.97 -10.35
C GLU A 200 15.69 14.84 -9.87
N LEU A 201 15.29 15.64 -8.88
CA LEU A 201 13.92 15.65 -8.38
C LEU A 201 12.93 16.16 -9.44
N ASN A 202 13.30 17.20 -10.19
CA ASN A 202 12.46 17.76 -11.25
C ASN A 202 12.25 16.74 -12.38
N THR A 203 13.29 15.97 -12.73
CA THR A 203 13.19 14.84 -13.67
C THR A 203 12.25 13.78 -13.13
N THR A 204 12.42 13.38 -11.87
CA THR A 204 11.54 12.43 -11.20
C THR A 204 10.08 12.89 -11.21
N ILE A 205 9.80 14.15 -10.91
CA ILE A 205 8.44 14.70 -10.98
C ILE A 205 7.92 14.69 -12.43
N GLY A 206 8.78 14.97 -13.41
CA GLY A 206 8.49 14.81 -14.83
C GLY A 206 7.98 13.41 -15.16
N ASP A 207 8.74 12.39 -14.78
CA ASP A 207 8.41 10.96 -14.99
C ASP A 207 7.01 10.60 -14.43
N PHE A 208 6.65 11.13 -13.26
CA PHE A 208 5.34 10.89 -12.65
C PHE A 208 4.20 11.75 -13.25
N ARG A 209 4.50 12.82 -13.98
CA ARG A 209 3.48 13.67 -14.63
C ARG A 209 3.08 13.15 -16.00
N VAL A 210 3.97 12.45 -16.68
CA VAL A 210 3.65 11.85 -17.99
C VAL A 210 2.55 10.80 -17.80
N ARG A 211 1.47 10.95 -18.57
CA ARG A 211 0.23 10.20 -18.35
C ARG A 211 0.35 8.73 -18.76
N TYR A 212 1.13 8.45 -19.80
CA TYR A 212 1.24 7.14 -20.44
C TYR A 212 2.62 6.49 -20.26
N GLU A 213 3.41 6.95 -19.28
CA GLU A 213 4.76 6.41 -19.10
C GLU A 213 4.82 5.20 -18.17
N PRO A 214 5.72 4.24 -18.44
CA PRO A 214 5.87 3.02 -17.65
C PRO A 214 6.30 3.25 -16.21
N TRP A 215 6.75 4.44 -15.82
CA TRP A 215 7.33 4.66 -14.50
C TRP A 215 6.38 4.37 -13.36
N LYS A 216 5.13 4.85 -13.42
CA LYS A 216 4.15 4.57 -12.36
C LYS A 216 3.88 3.07 -12.23
N LEU A 217 3.74 2.40 -13.37
CA LEU A 217 3.55 0.95 -13.42
C LEU A 217 4.78 0.23 -12.84
N LYS A 218 5.99 0.63 -13.24
CA LYS A 218 7.25 0.06 -12.73
C LYS A 218 7.39 0.23 -11.23
N VAL A 219 7.03 1.40 -10.69
CA VAL A 219 7.02 1.68 -9.25
C VAL A 219 6.01 0.77 -8.56
N PHE A 220 4.78 0.72 -9.09
CA PHE A 220 3.71 -0.12 -8.55
C PHE A 220 4.07 -1.60 -8.51
N GLU A 221 4.60 -2.15 -9.61
CA GLU A 221 5.05 -3.54 -9.73
C GLU A 221 6.24 -3.84 -8.80
N GLY A 222 7.19 -2.91 -8.70
CA GLY A 222 8.32 -3.03 -7.78
C GLY A 222 7.84 -3.13 -6.32
N GLN A 223 6.90 -2.28 -5.92
CA GLN A 223 6.28 -2.33 -4.59
C GLN A 223 5.52 -3.63 -4.38
N LEU A 224 4.66 -4.03 -5.33
CA LEU A 224 3.89 -5.27 -5.24
C LEU A 224 4.80 -6.50 -5.11
N ALA A 225 5.91 -6.53 -5.85
CA ALA A 225 6.90 -7.60 -5.76
C ALA A 225 7.58 -7.67 -4.38
N GLY A 226 7.97 -6.53 -3.82
CA GLY A 226 8.54 -6.46 -2.47
C GLY A 226 7.53 -6.89 -1.38
N LEU A 227 6.29 -6.43 -1.50
CA LEU A 227 5.21 -6.78 -0.58
C LEU A 227 4.80 -8.25 -0.67
N ARG A 228 4.93 -8.88 -1.85
CA ARG A 228 4.67 -10.32 -2.03
C ARG A 228 5.57 -11.19 -1.15
N ALA A 229 6.84 -10.81 -1.00
CA ALA A 229 7.76 -11.50 -0.10
C ALA A 229 7.35 -11.33 1.36
N GLN A 230 7.04 -10.09 1.79
CA GLN A 230 6.60 -9.79 3.15
C GLN A 230 5.26 -10.46 3.52
N ALA A 231 4.36 -10.61 2.54
CA ALA A 231 3.08 -11.26 2.74
C ALA A 231 3.22 -12.75 3.11
N GLY A 232 4.32 -13.40 2.71
CA GLY A 232 4.62 -14.81 2.97
C GLY A 232 5.39 -15.11 4.25
N GLU A 233 5.75 -14.10 5.05
CA GLU A 233 6.42 -14.29 6.35
C GLU A 233 5.51 -15.00 7.37
N GLU A 234 6.08 -15.53 8.46
CA GLU A 234 5.38 -16.33 9.49
C GLU A 234 4.18 -15.61 10.13
N ASP A 235 4.25 -14.28 10.24
CA ASP A 235 3.14 -13.41 10.66
C ASP A 235 2.77 -12.43 9.53
N GLY A 236 2.86 -12.89 8.28
CA GLY A 236 2.56 -12.11 7.08
C GLY A 236 1.06 -11.96 6.80
N LEU A 237 0.74 -11.27 5.70
CA LEU A 237 -0.65 -11.07 5.27
C LEU A 237 -1.41 -12.38 5.12
N PHE A 238 -0.78 -13.41 4.53
CA PHE A 238 -1.46 -14.67 4.23
C PHE A 238 -1.84 -15.43 5.50
N GLU A 239 -0.95 -15.48 6.49
CA GLU A 239 -1.22 -16.14 7.77
C GLU A 239 -2.32 -15.41 8.55
N ARG A 240 -2.28 -14.06 8.57
CA ARG A 240 -3.33 -13.25 9.19
C ARG A 240 -4.69 -13.47 8.51
N PHE A 241 -4.71 -13.59 7.18
CA PHE A 241 -5.92 -13.88 6.43
C PHE A 241 -6.47 -15.28 6.70
N GLU A 242 -5.63 -16.32 6.75
CA GLU A 242 -6.07 -17.69 7.08
C GLU A 242 -6.64 -17.75 8.51
N ARG A 243 -5.99 -17.11 9.49
CA ARG A 243 -6.53 -17.00 10.85
C ARG A 243 -7.90 -16.32 10.88
N PHE A 244 -8.04 -15.20 10.17
CA PHE A 244 -9.31 -14.50 10.05
C PHE A 244 -10.38 -15.37 9.38
N ALA A 245 -10.06 -16.03 8.27
CA ALA A 245 -10.99 -16.90 7.56
C ALA A 245 -11.43 -18.10 8.42
N ALA A 246 -10.53 -18.70 9.19
CA ALA A 246 -10.85 -19.80 10.11
C ALA A 246 -11.75 -19.39 11.28
N GLN A 247 -11.65 -18.13 11.72
CA GLN A 247 -12.50 -17.57 12.78
C GLN A 247 -13.82 -17.01 12.24
N SER A 248 -13.89 -16.75 10.94
CA SER A 248 -15.08 -16.26 10.27
C SER A 248 -16.14 -17.35 10.14
N LYS A 249 -17.41 -16.94 10.12
CA LYS A 249 -18.52 -17.82 9.72
C LYS A 249 -18.69 -17.90 8.20
N GLU A 250 -17.97 -17.06 7.45
CA GLU A 250 -17.99 -17.02 5.99
C GLU A 250 -16.92 -17.93 5.41
N ASP A 251 -17.23 -18.60 4.29
CA ASP A 251 -16.26 -19.38 3.56
C ASP A 251 -15.16 -18.48 2.95
N LYS A 252 -13.93 -19.00 2.90
CA LYS A 252 -12.78 -18.26 2.37
C LYS A 252 -13.03 -17.77 0.95
N GLN A 253 -13.70 -18.57 0.11
CA GLN A 253 -13.98 -18.20 -1.27
C GLN A 253 -15.00 -17.06 -1.37
N THR A 254 -15.95 -16.99 -0.44
CA THR A 254 -16.87 -15.85 -0.35
C THR A 254 -16.13 -14.55 -0.04
N ILE A 255 -15.16 -14.59 0.89
CA ILE A 255 -14.35 -13.41 1.24
C ILE A 255 -13.48 -12.98 0.04
N ILE A 256 -12.85 -13.92 -0.65
CA ILE A 256 -12.08 -13.65 -1.88
C ILE A 256 -12.99 -13.10 -3.00
N GLY A 257 -14.20 -13.64 -3.18
CA GLY A 257 -15.17 -13.13 -4.14
C GLY A 257 -15.56 -11.68 -3.86
N ARG A 258 -15.78 -11.33 -2.59
CA ARG A 258 -16.04 -9.94 -2.16
C ARG A 258 -14.87 -9.01 -2.48
N LEU A 259 -13.62 -9.46 -2.32
CA LEU A 259 -12.43 -8.67 -2.72
C LEU A 259 -12.40 -8.39 -4.22
N ALA A 260 -12.66 -9.41 -5.04
CA ALA A 260 -12.73 -9.26 -6.49
C ALA A 260 -13.87 -8.29 -6.89
N CYS A 261 -15.04 -8.41 -6.28
CA CYS A 261 -16.15 -7.48 -6.48
C CYS A 261 -15.82 -6.06 -6.03
N TRP A 262 -15.13 -5.90 -4.89
CA TRP A 262 -14.71 -4.61 -4.36
C TRP A 262 -13.73 -3.89 -5.30
N LEU A 263 -12.74 -4.59 -5.86
CA LEU A 263 -11.85 -4.04 -6.89
C LEU A 263 -12.64 -3.64 -8.14
N LYS A 264 -13.52 -4.51 -8.66
CA LYS A 264 -14.35 -4.22 -9.85
C LYS A 264 -15.29 -3.03 -9.64
N ALA A 265 -15.80 -2.84 -8.44
CA ALA A 265 -16.78 -1.81 -8.09
C ALA A 265 -16.16 -0.44 -7.75
N MET A 266 -14.87 -0.22 -8.00
CA MET A 266 -14.23 1.06 -7.63
C MET A 266 -14.84 2.26 -8.38
N PRO A 267 -15.26 3.32 -7.66
CA PRO A 267 -15.94 4.47 -8.26
C PRO A 267 -15.11 5.16 -9.32
N LYS A 268 -15.75 5.58 -10.42
CA LYS A 268 -15.15 6.38 -11.51
C LYS A 268 -13.94 5.73 -12.21
N ALA A 269 -13.66 4.48 -11.87
CA ALA A 269 -12.52 3.75 -12.37
C ALA A 269 -12.92 2.45 -13.06
N GLU A 270 -14.13 1.89 -12.93
CA GLU A 270 -14.54 0.60 -13.56
C GLU A 270 -13.37 -0.38 -13.72
N LEU A 271 -12.68 -0.75 -12.63
CA LEU A 271 -11.50 -1.65 -12.65
C LEU A 271 -11.93 -3.07 -13.01
N CYS A 272 -12.56 -3.22 -14.17
CA CYS A 272 -13.14 -4.44 -14.71
C CYS A 272 -12.10 -5.54 -14.82
N ASP A 273 -10.85 -5.14 -15.06
CA ASP A 273 -9.70 -6.03 -15.13
C ASP A 273 -8.57 -5.55 -14.24
N PHE A 274 -8.58 -5.98 -12.96
CA PHE A 274 -7.48 -5.74 -12.03
C PHE A 274 -6.24 -6.59 -12.35
N HIS A 275 -6.28 -7.45 -13.38
CA HIS A 275 -5.10 -8.13 -13.91
C HIS A 275 -4.33 -7.24 -14.91
N ASP A 276 -4.96 -6.20 -15.47
CA ASP A 276 -4.25 -5.15 -16.21
C ASP A 276 -3.76 -4.07 -15.22
N HIS A 277 -2.57 -4.30 -14.68
CA HIS A 277 -1.92 -3.37 -13.75
C HIS A 277 -1.66 -1.99 -14.38
N SER A 278 -1.51 -1.87 -15.70
CA SER A 278 -1.32 -0.58 -16.37
C SER A 278 -2.56 0.29 -16.22
N GLN A 279 -3.73 -0.24 -16.57
CA GLN A 279 -5.00 0.47 -16.41
C GLN A 279 -5.32 0.76 -14.94
N LEU A 280 -5.05 -0.21 -14.05
CA LEU A 280 -5.23 -0.05 -12.62
C LEU A 280 -4.44 1.15 -12.08
N VAL A 281 -3.15 1.21 -12.39
CA VAL A 281 -2.25 2.28 -11.92
C VAL A 281 -2.69 3.65 -12.43
N GLU A 282 -3.07 3.78 -13.70
CA GLU A 282 -3.57 5.05 -14.24
C GLU A 282 -4.78 5.57 -13.47
N ARG A 283 -5.69 4.66 -13.13
CA ARG A 283 -6.94 4.98 -12.43
C ARG A 283 -6.74 5.29 -10.96
N LEU A 284 -5.90 4.52 -10.26
CA LEU A 284 -5.51 4.83 -8.88
C LEU A 284 -4.85 6.21 -8.79
N ASN A 285 -3.97 6.52 -9.74
CA ASN A 285 -3.33 7.83 -9.83
C ASN A 285 -4.34 8.95 -10.13
N TYR A 286 -5.33 8.72 -11.02
CA TYR A 286 -6.39 9.69 -11.30
C TYR A 286 -7.27 9.98 -10.08
N LEU A 287 -7.60 8.95 -9.29
CA LEU A 287 -8.38 9.08 -8.06
C LEU A 287 -7.59 9.78 -6.94
N GLY A 288 -6.27 9.78 -7.03
CA GLY A 288 -5.40 10.36 -6.00
C GLY A 288 -5.53 9.60 -4.69
N VAL A 289 -5.39 8.27 -4.76
CA VAL A 289 -5.48 7.38 -3.60
C VAL A 289 -4.39 7.67 -2.57
N SER A 290 -4.75 7.55 -1.29
CA SER A 290 -3.77 7.61 -0.22
C SER A 290 -2.85 6.39 -0.23
N ARG A 291 -1.69 6.48 0.41
CA ARG A 291 -0.81 5.31 0.61
C ARG A 291 -1.54 4.16 1.32
N ARG A 292 -2.34 4.47 2.35
CA ARG A 292 -3.11 3.44 3.08
C ARG A 292 -4.11 2.72 2.17
N GLU A 293 -4.79 3.46 1.30
CA GLU A 293 -5.69 2.89 0.30
C GLU A 293 -4.95 2.06 -0.75
N LEU A 294 -3.77 2.51 -1.18
CA LEU A 294 -2.91 1.76 -2.09
C LEU A 294 -2.48 0.42 -1.47
N TYR A 295 -2.22 0.40 -0.16
CA TYR A 295 -1.92 -0.82 0.60
C TYR A 295 -3.11 -1.77 0.74
N ASP A 296 -4.33 -1.23 0.85
CA ASP A 296 -5.54 -2.06 0.79
C ASP A 296 -5.68 -2.73 -0.59
N VAL A 297 -5.33 -2.01 -1.68
CA VAL A 297 -5.29 -2.56 -3.03
C VAL A 297 -4.21 -3.64 -3.15
N TYR A 298 -2.99 -3.39 -2.68
CA TYR A 298 -1.92 -4.40 -2.68
C TYR A 298 -2.31 -5.66 -1.92
N ALA A 299 -2.91 -5.51 -0.74
CA ALA A 299 -3.38 -6.65 0.05
C ALA A 299 -4.44 -7.46 -0.72
N ALA A 300 -5.41 -6.78 -1.34
CA ALA A 300 -6.43 -7.43 -2.15
C ALA A 300 -5.81 -8.18 -3.35
N LEU A 301 -4.90 -7.56 -4.09
CA LEU A 301 -4.21 -8.18 -5.22
C LEU A 301 -3.42 -9.41 -4.80
N LEU A 302 -2.62 -9.35 -3.74
CA LEU A 302 -1.83 -10.50 -3.27
C LEU A 302 -2.72 -11.66 -2.80
N LEU A 303 -3.83 -11.37 -2.12
CA LEU A 303 -4.79 -12.41 -1.72
C LEU A 303 -5.48 -13.02 -2.94
N LEU A 304 -5.85 -12.21 -3.92
CA LEU A 304 -6.42 -12.69 -5.17
C LEU A 304 -5.39 -13.52 -5.95
N GLU A 305 -4.15 -13.08 -6.13
CA GLU A 305 -3.08 -13.87 -6.75
C GLU A 305 -2.92 -15.24 -6.09
N ARG A 306 -2.94 -15.29 -4.74
CA ARG A 306 -2.73 -16.53 -3.98
C ARG A 306 -3.94 -17.46 -4.01
N TYR A 307 -5.16 -16.92 -3.89
CA TYR A 307 -6.37 -17.71 -3.64
C TYR A 307 -7.32 -17.77 -4.84
N GLN A 308 -7.23 -16.82 -5.77
CA GLN A 308 -7.97 -16.84 -7.04
C GLN A 308 -7.38 -17.88 -8.03
N GLY A 309 -6.22 -18.48 -7.71
CA GLY A 309 -5.62 -19.62 -8.39
C GLY A 309 -6.25 -21.00 -8.11
N LYS A 310 -7.35 -21.07 -7.36
CA LYS A 310 -8.26 -22.24 -7.32
C LYS A 310 -9.66 -21.95 -7.86
N SER A 311 -10.07 -20.68 -7.90
CA SER A 311 -11.42 -20.32 -8.36
C SER A 311 -11.64 -20.63 -9.83
N CYS A 312 -10.68 -20.39 -10.72
CA CYS A 312 -10.91 -20.60 -12.15
C CYS A 312 -10.85 -22.10 -12.49
N GLU A 313 -9.90 -22.87 -11.95
CA GLU A 313 -9.85 -24.32 -12.21
C GLU A 313 -11.02 -25.06 -11.54
N ASP A 314 -11.38 -24.74 -10.29
CA ASP A 314 -12.54 -25.36 -9.63
C ASP A 314 -13.86 -24.95 -10.31
N LEU A 315 -13.96 -23.72 -10.83
CA LEU A 315 -15.11 -23.28 -11.64
C LEU A 315 -15.13 -23.98 -12.99
N VAL A 316 -13.98 -24.13 -13.64
CA VAL A 316 -13.84 -24.86 -14.90
C VAL A 316 -14.23 -26.31 -14.68
N ASP A 317 -13.82 -26.96 -13.59
CA ASP A 317 -14.22 -28.32 -13.25
C ASP A 317 -15.73 -28.44 -12.98
N LYS A 318 -16.35 -27.43 -12.35
CA LYS A 318 -17.81 -27.37 -12.17
C LYS A 318 -18.57 -27.09 -13.47
N LEU A 319 -17.99 -26.32 -14.38
CA LEU A 319 -18.57 -25.97 -15.68
C LEU A 319 -18.31 -27.04 -16.74
N LYS A 320 -17.23 -27.81 -16.64
CA LYS A 320 -16.82 -28.82 -17.60
C LYS A 320 -17.94 -29.82 -17.92
N PRO A 321 -18.71 -30.36 -16.96
CA PRO A 321 -19.88 -31.18 -17.25
C PRO A 321 -20.97 -30.47 -18.07
N ILE A 322 -21.14 -29.15 -17.90
CA ILE A 322 -22.12 -28.32 -18.62
C ILE A 322 -21.68 -28.09 -20.07
N PHE A 323 -20.37 -28.05 -20.32
CA PHE A 323 -19.71 -27.91 -21.63
C PHE A 323 -19.32 -29.27 -22.24
N TYR A 324 -20.05 -30.35 -21.94
CA TYR A 324 -19.79 -31.71 -22.48
C TYR A 324 -18.38 -32.26 -22.22
N GLY A 325 -17.74 -31.82 -21.14
CA GLY A 325 -16.36 -32.20 -20.81
C GLY A 325 -15.30 -31.29 -21.44
N ASP A 326 -15.68 -30.29 -22.24
CA ASP A 326 -14.76 -29.39 -22.91
C ASP A 326 -14.27 -28.28 -21.96
N GLU A 327 -13.01 -28.43 -21.55
CA GLU A 327 -12.35 -27.52 -20.65
C GLU A 327 -12.01 -26.16 -21.30
N LEU A 328 -11.68 -26.17 -22.59
CA LEU A 328 -11.29 -24.96 -23.31
C LEU A 328 -12.50 -24.05 -23.53
N GLU A 329 -13.65 -24.61 -23.86
CA GLU A 329 -14.91 -23.85 -23.98
C GLU A 329 -15.41 -23.35 -22.63
N ALA A 330 -15.28 -24.14 -21.55
CA ALA A 330 -15.62 -23.69 -20.19
C ALA A 330 -14.74 -22.50 -19.74
N ARG A 331 -13.42 -22.57 -20.00
CA ARG A 331 -12.48 -21.45 -19.75
C ARG A 331 -12.82 -20.24 -20.61
N ALA A 332 -13.04 -20.43 -21.91
CA ALA A 332 -13.38 -19.33 -22.83
C ALA A 332 -14.70 -18.65 -22.45
N PHE A 333 -15.68 -19.39 -21.97
CA PHE A 333 -16.93 -18.85 -21.44
C PHE A 333 -16.70 -17.99 -20.20
N LEU A 334 -15.96 -18.51 -19.21
CA LEU A 334 -15.64 -17.75 -17.99
C LEU A 334 -14.94 -16.43 -18.29
N THR A 335 -13.99 -16.45 -19.23
CA THR A 335 -13.28 -15.22 -19.67
C THR A 335 -14.23 -14.24 -20.36
N LYS A 336 -15.16 -14.72 -21.18
CA LYS A 336 -16.12 -13.86 -21.91
C LYS A 336 -17.13 -13.18 -21.00
N ILE A 337 -17.62 -13.86 -19.97
CA ILE A 337 -18.66 -13.30 -19.09
C ILE A 337 -18.13 -12.30 -18.08
N GLN A 338 -16.80 -12.15 -17.95
CA GLN A 338 -16.22 -11.20 -17.00
C GLN A 338 -16.61 -9.76 -17.38
N GLY A 339 -17.32 -9.07 -16.48
CA GLY A 339 -17.75 -7.70 -16.69
C GLY A 339 -19.01 -7.53 -17.54
N MET A 340 -19.62 -8.62 -18.03
CA MET A 340 -20.90 -8.56 -18.73
C MET A 340 -22.06 -8.26 -17.77
N LYS A 341 -23.05 -7.52 -18.25
CA LYS A 341 -24.30 -7.29 -17.52
C LYS A 341 -25.15 -8.57 -17.52
N PRO A 342 -26.03 -8.79 -16.51
CA PRO A 342 -26.85 -9.99 -16.43
C PRO A 342 -27.65 -10.33 -17.70
N LYS A 343 -28.15 -9.32 -18.43
CA LYS A 343 -28.86 -9.51 -19.71
C LYS A 343 -27.96 -10.00 -20.84
N GLU A 344 -26.69 -9.57 -20.85
CA GLU A 344 -25.71 -9.98 -21.86
C GLU A 344 -25.26 -11.42 -21.61
N ILE A 345 -25.11 -11.79 -20.33
CA ILE A 345 -24.82 -13.17 -19.92
C ILE A 345 -25.95 -14.11 -20.35
N THR A 346 -27.22 -13.78 -20.09
CA THR A 346 -28.35 -14.63 -20.51
C THR A 346 -28.46 -14.70 -22.04
N HIS A 347 -28.13 -13.64 -22.77
CA HIS A 347 -28.06 -13.67 -24.22
C HIS A 347 -26.97 -14.60 -24.75
N LEU A 348 -25.75 -14.50 -24.20
CA LEU A 348 -24.63 -15.36 -24.55
C LEU A 348 -24.95 -16.84 -24.26
N VAL A 349 -25.54 -17.14 -23.11
CA VAL A 349 -25.93 -18.51 -22.75
C VAL A 349 -26.96 -19.06 -23.74
N ASN A 350 -27.98 -18.28 -24.12
CA ASN A 350 -28.93 -18.69 -25.15
C ASN A 350 -28.26 -18.96 -26.51
N GLN A 351 -27.26 -18.17 -26.87
CA GLN A 351 -26.46 -18.41 -28.07
C GLN A 351 -25.69 -19.74 -27.98
N LEU A 352 -25.01 -19.99 -26.86
CA LEU A 352 -24.27 -21.24 -26.63
C LEU A 352 -25.18 -22.48 -26.61
N VAL A 353 -26.43 -22.35 -26.13
CA VAL A 353 -27.45 -23.42 -26.22
C VAL A 353 -27.84 -23.68 -27.69
N ARG A 354 -28.07 -22.62 -28.48
CA ARG A 354 -28.42 -22.73 -29.92
C ARG A 354 -27.30 -23.37 -30.72
N GLU A 355 -26.06 -22.99 -30.44
CA GLU A 355 -24.83 -23.53 -31.05
C GLU A 355 -24.48 -24.92 -30.52
N ARG A 356 -25.25 -25.47 -29.56
CA ARG A 356 -25.03 -26.77 -28.92
C ARG A 356 -23.66 -26.90 -28.23
N LYS A 357 -23.10 -25.78 -27.75
CA LYS A 357 -21.85 -25.75 -26.98
C LYS A 357 -22.04 -26.09 -25.50
N ILE A 358 -23.26 -25.95 -24.98
CA ILE A 358 -23.62 -26.33 -23.61
C ILE A 358 -24.86 -27.22 -23.56
N SER A 359 -24.98 -27.99 -22.49
CA SER A 359 -26.11 -28.91 -22.23
C SER A 359 -27.43 -28.16 -22.01
N LYS A 360 -28.47 -28.53 -22.78
CA LYS A 360 -29.84 -28.01 -22.59
C LYS A 360 -30.45 -28.38 -21.23
N LEU A 361 -29.99 -29.46 -20.63
CA LEU A 361 -30.49 -29.92 -19.32
C LEU A 361 -29.82 -29.15 -18.19
N SER A 362 -28.53 -28.83 -18.35
CA SER A 362 -27.71 -28.20 -17.30
C SER A 362 -27.61 -26.68 -17.43
N CYS A 363 -28.07 -26.07 -18.54
CA CYS A 363 -28.02 -24.62 -18.74
C CYS A 363 -28.99 -23.82 -17.85
N ARG A 364 -29.95 -24.49 -17.20
CA ARG A 364 -30.91 -23.89 -16.28
C ARG A 364 -30.32 -23.82 -14.87
N ARG A 365 -30.71 -24.75 -14.00
CA ARG A 365 -30.33 -24.72 -12.59
C ARG A 365 -28.82 -24.86 -12.35
N ASP A 366 -28.15 -25.79 -13.00
CA ASP A 366 -26.76 -26.10 -12.70
C ASP A 366 -25.83 -24.95 -13.10
N LEU A 367 -25.99 -24.42 -14.31
CA LEU A 367 -25.24 -23.25 -14.77
C LEU A 367 -25.56 -22.00 -13.95
N TRP A 368 -26.84 -21.73 -13.68
CA TRP A 368 -27.23 -20.61 -12.83
C TRP A 368 -26.59 -20.70 -11.46
N LYS A 369 -26.65 -21.88 -10.82
CA LYS A 369 -26.13 -22.12 -9.48
C LYS A 369 -24.62 -21.87 -9.44
N VAL A 370 -23.87 -22.40 -10.41
CA VAL A 370 -22.42 -22.16 -10.50
C VAL A 370 -22.12 -20.67 -10.66
N LEU A 371 -22.86 -19.95 -11.50
CA LEU A 371 -22.63 -18.51 -11.70
C LEU A 371 -23.05 -17.66 -10.49
N HIS A 372 -24.18 -17.99 -9.86
CA HIS A 372 -24.75 -17.26 -8.73
C HIS A 372 -23.95 -17.48 -7.44
N ASP A 373 -23.62 -18.74 -7.11
CA ASP A 373 -22.86 -19.10 -5.91
C ASP A 373 -21.43 -18.50 -5.93
N ASN A 374 -20.93 -18.12 -7.11
CA ASN A 374 -19.61 -17.50 -7.30
C ASN A 374 -19.68 -16.01 -7.64
N GLY A 375 -20.84 -15.36 -7.49
CA GLY A 375 -20.99 -13.91 -7.68
C GLY A 375 -20.82 -13.41 -9.12
N LEU A 376 -20.89 -14.30 -10.11
CA LEU A 376 -20.81 -13.99 -11.54
C LEU A 376 -22.18 -13.61 -12.12
N TYR A 377 -23.26 -13.89 -11.40
CA TYR A 377 -24.63 -13.56 -11.79
C TYR A 377 -25.51 -13.27 -10.57
N ASP A 378 -26.23 -12.15 -10.57
CA ASP A 378 -26.90 -11.59 -9.38
C ASP A 378 -28.42 -11.82 -9.34
N ARG A 379 -29.04 -12.32 -10.41
CA ARG A 379 -30.50 -12.51 -10.47
C ARG A 379 -30.90 -13.89 -9.97
N SER A 380 -32.11 -13.96 -9.40
CA SER A 380 -32.72 -15.20 -8.91
C SER A 380 -32.86 -16.27 -10.00
N GLU A 381 -32.88 -17.53 -9.56
CA GLU A 381 -33.09 -18.69 -10.44
C GLU A 381 -34.36 -18.56 -11.28
N SER A 382 -35.44 -18.04 -10.69
CA SER A 382 -36.70 -17.78 -11.41
C SER A 382 -36.51 -16.80 -12.56
N ASN A 383 -35.71 -15.74 -12.37
CA ASN A 383 -35.42 -14.77 -13.42
C ASN A 383 -34.52 -15.37 -14.52
N TRP A 384 -33.55 -16.21 -14.14
CA TRP A 384 -32.70 -16.94 -15.08
C TRP A 384 -33.52 -17.87 -15.98
N ASN A 385 -34.38 -18.70 -15.38
CA ASN A 385 -35.18 -19.70 -16.08
C ASN A 385 -36.24 -19.09 -17.02
N MET A 386 -36.65 -17.83 -16.79
CA MET A 386 -37.51 -17.10 -17.73
C MET A 386 -36.75 -16.58 -18.96
N GLN A 387 -35.43 -16.37 -18.84
CA GLN A 387 -34.61 -15.77 -19.90
C GLN A 387 -33.79 -16.78 -20.69
N VAL A 388 -33.37 -17.88 -20.08
CA VAL A 388 -32.58 -18.94 -20.73
C VAL A 388 -33.51 -20.06 -21.21
N ILE A 389 -33.62 -20.23 -22.53
CA ILE A 389 -34.63 -21.08 -23.20
C ILE A 389 -34.04 -22.34 -23.80
#